data_AF-A0A6L3II00-F1
#
_entry.id   AF-A0A6L3II00-F1
#
_cell.length_a   1.000
_cell.length_b   1.000
_cell.length_c   1.000
_cell.angle_alpha   90.00
_cell.angle_beta   90.00
_cell.angle_gamma   90.00
#
_symmetry.space_group_name_H-M   'P 1'
#
loop_
_entity.id
_entity.type
_entity.pdbx_description
1 polymer ?
#
loop_
_entity_poly.entity_id
_entity_poly.type
_entity_poly.pdbx_seq_one_letter_code
_entity_poly.pdbx_strand_id
1 'polypeptide(L)'
;MKKEKQSWTDYVPHSVSLYYVDYRENLDSHDDLQEQCIRRNSLGPLEEQILEWYADQEHDNLQEYLSEIRNEMEADGKSAEYIRHEEKIKDLLYERNNTDPAEELIDNSAVTNMFYSLGVEIEGYVYGGCGRGESETVSLRKIRRALQLKEGLFTDELHELLVNAPYGGE
;
A
#
# COMPACT_ATOMS: atom_id res chain seq x y z
N MET A 1 10.49 -6.49 -41.62
CA MET A 1 9.99 -5.12 -41.92
C MET A 1 9.71 -4.45 -40.60
N LYS A 2 10.41 -3.35 -40.26
CA LYS A 2 9.96 -2.50 -39.15
C LYS A 2 8.58 -1.95 -39.55
N LYS A 3 7.58 -2.11 -38.69
CA LYS A 3 6.25 -1.52 -38.89
C LYS A 3 6.46 0.00 -39.02
N GLU A 4 5.95 0.61 -40.08
CA GLU A 4 6.00 2.08 -40.19
C GLU A 4 5.21 2.67 -39.01
N LYS A 5 5.89 3.39 -38.13
CA LYS A 5 5.28 4.14 -37.04
C LYS A 5 4.58 5.35 -37.68
N GLN A 6 3.25 5.34 -37.72
CA GLN A 6 2.46 6.39 -38.38
C GLN A 6 2.08 7.50 -37.41
N SER A 7 1.84 7.17 -36.15
CA SER A 7 1.46 8.10 -35.08
C SER A 7 2.60 8.26 -34.06
N TRP A 8 2.67 9.42 -33.38
CA TRP A 8 3.57 9.63 -32.25
C TRP A 8 3.35 8.59 -31.12
N THR A 9 2.13 8.08 -30.96
CA THR A 9 1.79 7.02 -29.99
C THR A 9 2.52 5.69 -30.25
N ASP A 10 2.95 5.44 -31.49
CA ASP A 10 3.67 4.22 -31.88
C ASP A 10 5.14 4.24 -31.41
N TYR A 11 5.64 5.42 -31.01
CA TYR A 11 6.97 5.58 -30.43
C TYR A 11 6.97 5.33 -28.92
N VAL A 12 5.83 5.51 -28.25
CA VAL A 12 5.70 5.24 -26.81
C VAL A 12 5.61 3.73 -26.58
N PRO A 13 6.44 3.14 -25.69
CA PRO A 13 6.35 1.72 -25.35
C PRO A 13 4.96 1.31 -24.86
N HIS A 14 4.56 0.06 -25.07
CA HIS A 14 3.22 -0.42 -24.69
C HIS A 14 3.06 -0.64 -23.18
N SER A 15 4.16 -0.86 -22.47
CA SER A 15 4.27 -0.96 -21.02
C SER A 15 5.60 -0.34 -20.64
N VAL A 16 5.61 0.41 -19.55
CA VAL A 16 6.84 0.97 -18.96
C VAL A 16 6.86 0.70 -17.47
N SER A 17 8.05 0.68 -16.91
CA SER A 17 8.26 0.62 -15.47
C SER A 17 8.97 1.89 -15.06
N LEU A 18 8.25 2.78 -14.38
CA LEU A 18 8.81 4.02 -13.84
C LEU A 18 9.47 3.80 -12.48
N TYR A 19 9.08 2.73 -11.80
CA TYR A 19 9.58 2.36 -10.49
C TYR A 19 10.24 0.99 -10.52
N TYR A 20 11.15 0.77 -9.59
CA TYR A 20 11.74 -0.52 -9.26
C TYR A 20 11.91 -0.59 -7.74
N VAL A 21 11.17 -1.50 -7.11
CA VAL A 21 11.32 -1.84 -5.69
C VAL A 21 12.21 -3.07 -5.60
N ASP A 22 13.30 -2.98 -4.84
CA ASP A 22 14.14 -4.15 -4.59
C ASP A 22 13.39 -5.10 -3.64
N TYR A 23 13.52 -6.42 -3.83
CA TYR A 23 12.89 -7.41 -2.94
C TYR A 23 13.33 -7.29 -1.46
N ARG A 24 14.42 -6.58 -1.20
CA ARG A 24 14.91 -6.26 0.16
C ARG A 24 14.27 -5.01 0.77
N GLU A 25 13.64 -4.17 -0.04
CA GLU A 25 12.89 -3.01 0.41
C GLU A 25 11.52 -3.47 0.88
N ASN A 26 11.19 -3.10 2.12
CA ASN A 26 9.96 -3.52 2.77
C ASN A 26 9.52 -2.51 3.85
N LEU A 27 8.36 -2.76 4.45
CA LEU A 27 7.77 -1.91 5.47
C LEU A 27 8.09 -2.34 6.90
N ASP A 28 8.92 -3.38 7.10
CA ASP A 28 9.16 -3.99 8.42
C ASP A 28 9.70 -3.03 9.48
N SER A 29 10.37 -1.95 9.07
CA SER A 29 10.87 -0.90 9.97
C SER A 29 10.02 0.38 9.97
N HIS A 30 8.85 0.33 9.33
CA HIS A 30 7.94 1.45 9.11
C HIS A 30 6.60 1.25 9.82
N ASP A 31 6.62 0.73 11.06
CA ASP A 31 5.42 0.44 11.87
C ASP A 31 4.51 1.66 12.02
N ASP A 32 5.07 2.85 12.24
CA ASP A 32 4.31 4.10 12.37
C ASP A 32 3.52 4.43 11.09
N LEU A 33 4.08 4.11 9.91
CA LEU A 33 3.44 4.34 8.63
C LEU A 33 2.33 3.31 8.39
N GLN A 34 2.60 2.04 8.70
CA GLN A 34 1.62 0.96 8.64
C GLN A 34 0.42 1.27 9.57
N GLU A 35 0.68 1.69 10.81
CA GLU A 35 -0.35 2.08 11.77
C GLU A 35 -1.21 3.24 11.26
N GLN A 36 -0.58 4.28 10.68
CA GLN A 36 -1.31 5.40 10.09
C GLN A 36 -2.24 4.98 8.96
N CYS A 37 -1.78 4.09 8.07
CA CYS A 37 -2.60 3.58 6.97
C CYS A 37 -3.84 2.83 7.51
N ILE A 38 -3.65 2.01 8.55
CA ILE A 38 -4.72 1.23 9.17
C ILE A 38 -5.71 2.13 9.90
N ARG A 39 -5.23 3.07 10.72
CA ARG A 39 -6.10 4.01 11.45
C ARG A 39 -6.95 4.86 10.51
N ARG A 40 -6.41 5.22 9.35
CA ARG A 40 -7.13 5.98 8.31
C ARG A 40 -7.94 5.10 7.37
N ASN A 41 -7.77 3.78 7.44
CA ASN A 41 -8.30 2.80 6.49
C ASN A 41 -8.02 3.24 5.04
N SER A 42 -6.76 3.61 4.76
CA SER A 42 -6.32 4.17 3.49
C SER A 42 -4.82 4.00 3.30
N LEU A 43 -4.38 3.69 2.09
CA LEU A 43 -2.96 3.66 1.71
C LEU A 43 -2.37 5.05 1.44
N GLY A 44 -3.18 6.11 1.49
CA GLY A 44 -2.72 7.48 1.22
C GLY A 44 -1.42 7.91 1.94
N PRO A 45 -1.22 7.61 3.24
CA PRO A 45 0.07 7.91 3.89
C PRO A 45 1.26 7.17 3.26
N LEU A 46 1.07 5.91 2.86
CA LEU A 46 2.09 5.13 2.17
C LEU A 46 2.35 5.68 0.76
N GLU A 47 1.31 6.02 0.01
CA GLU A 47 1.42 6.63 -1.32
C GLU A 47 2.20 7.95 -1.27
N GLU A 48 1.89 8.83 -0.30
CA GLU A 48 2.64 10.07 -0.07
C GLU A 48 4.13 9.81 0.21
N GLN A 49 4.43 8.77 1.00
CA GLN A 49 5.80 8.41 1.35
C GLN A 49 6.56 7.78 0.17
N ILE A 50 5.88 6.99 -0.66
CA ILE A 50 6.43 6.40 -1.89
C ILE A 50 6.84 7.50 -2.87
N LEU A 51 6.02 8.54 -3.03
CA LEU A 51 6.35 9.69 -3.87
C LEU A 51 7.65 10.37 -3.41
N GLU A 52 7.95 10.35 -2.10
CA GLU A 52 9.21 10.87 -1.58
C GLU A 52 10.37 9.89 -1.82
N TRP A 53 10.20 8.61 -1.50
CA TRP A 53 11.27 7.60 -1.61
C TRP A 53 11.73 7.34 -3.04
N TYR A 54 10.79 7.35 -4.00
CA TYR A 54 11.07 7.02 -5.38
C TYR A 54 11.08 8.24 -6.31
N ALA A 55 11.03 9.47 -5.80
CA ALA A 55 10.96 10.69 -6.61
C ALA A 55 12.10 10.78 -7.62
N ASP A 56 13.33 10.53 -7.15
CA ASP A 56 14.54 10.61 -7.99
C ASP A 56 14.54 9.50 -9.03
N GLN A 57 14.17 8.27 -8.64
CA GLN A 57 14.11 7.12 -9.54
C GLN A 57 13.06 7.31 -10.64
N GLU A 58 11.86 7.75 -10.26
CA GLU A 58 10.79 8.08 -11.20
C GLU A 58 11.25 9.14 -12.21
N HIS A 59 11.88 10.20 -11.69
CA HIS A 59 12.37 11.30 -12.52
C HIS A 59 13.41 10.80 -13.53
N ASP A 60 14.43 10.07 -13.07
CA ASP A 60 15.51 9.57 -13.91
C ASP A 60 14.99 8.60 -14.98
N ASN A 61 14.14 7.64 -14.60
CA ASN A 61 13.54 6.67 -15.53
C ASN A 61 12.64 7.37 -16.56
N LEU A 62 11.83 8.33 -16.14
CA LEU A 62 10.98 9.11 -17.04
C LEU A 62 11.83 9.89 -18.05
N GLN A 63 12.92 10.53 -17.61
CA GLN A 63 13.83 11.24 -18.50
C GLN A 63 14.52 10.30 -19.49
N GLU A 64 14.89 9.09 -19.06
CA GLU A 64 15.45 8.07 -19.94
C GLU A 64 14.46 7.72 -21.07
N TYR A 65 13.22 7.33 -20.74
CA TYR A 65 12.19 7.04 -21.74
C TYR A 65 11.92 8.21 -22.67
N LEU A 66 11.81 9.43 -22.15
CA LEU A 66 11.60 10.62 -22.98
C LEU A 66 12.78 10.84 -23.93
N SER A 67 14.01 10.66 -23.47
CA SER A 67 15.21 10.81 -24.30
C SER A 67 15.26 9.75 -25.41
N GLU A 68 14.88 8.50 -25.11
CA GLU A 68 14.81 7.42 -26.10
C GLU A 68 13.76 7.70 -27.17
N ILE A 69 12.53 8.04 -26.75
CA ILE A 69 11.42 8.39 -27.65
C ILE A 69 11.81 9.59 -28.52
N ARG A 70 12.42 10.61 -27.93
CA ARG A 70 12.90 11.78 -28.64
C ARG A 70 13.94 11.40 -29.70
N ASN A 71 14.93 10.59 -29.34
CA ASN A 71 15.98 10.15 -30.25
C ASN A 71 15.41 9.32 -31.42
N GLU A 72 14.43 8.45 -31.16
CA GLU A 72 13.74 7.69 -32.20
C GLU A 72 12.93 8.58 -33.15
N MET A 73 12.18 9.54 -32.61
CA MET A 73 11.39 10.49 -33.41
C MET A 73 12.30 11.44 -34.20
N GLU A 74 13.43 11.88 -33.63
CA GLU A 74 14.43 12.69 -34.33
C GLU A 74 15.06 11.92 -35.50
N ALA A 75 15.39 10.63 -35.31
CA ALA A 75 15.91 9.77 -36.38
C ALA A 75 14.92 9.61 -37.54
N ASP A 76 13.62 9.62 -37.25
CA ASP A 76 12.54 9.58 -38.26
C ASP A 76 12.14 10.97 -38.81
N GLY A 77 12.84 12.04 -38.39
CA GLY A 77 12.58 13.41 -38.85
C GLY A 77 11.34 14.08 -38.26
N LYS A 78 10.79 13.52 -37.17
CA LYS A 78 9.55 13.95 -36.51
C LYS A 78 9.78 14.78 -35.23
N SER A 79 10.92 15.45 -35.11
CA SER A 79 11.28 16.27 -33.93
C SER A 79 10.23 17.35 -33.59
N ALA A 80 9.64 17.98 -34.62
CA ALA A 80 8.58 18.98 -34.42
C ALA A 80 7.27 18.37 -33.89
N GLU A 81 6.99 17.11 -34.18
CA GLU A 81 5.82 16.39 -33.67
C GLU A 81 6.05 15.99 -32.21
N TYR A 82 7.26 15.58 -31.84
CA TYR A 82 7.65 15.33 -30.45
C TYR A 82 7.37 16.56 -29.57
N ILE A 83 7.88 17.74 -29.97
CA ILE A 83 7.71 18.98 -29.18
C ILE A 83 6.21 19.32 -29.00
N ARG A 84 5.36 19.04 -29.99
CA ARG A 84 3.91 19.28 -29.89
C ARG A 84 3.18 18.31 -28.97
N HIS A 85 3.74 17.12 -28.77
CA HIS A 85 3.11 16.03 -28.04
C HIS A 85 3.88 15.60 -26.80
N GLU A 86 4.91 16.32 -26.38
CA GLU A 86 5.77 15.98 -25.24
C GLU A 86 4.96 15.69 -23.97
N GLU A 87 4.05 16.59 -23.58
CA GLU A 87 3.19 16.38 -22.41
C GLU A 87 2.28 15.17 -22.56
N LYS A 88 1.73 14.94 -23.77
CA LYS A 88 0.89 13.75 -24.03
C LYS A 88 1.69 12.45 -24.02
N ILE A 89 2.97 12.51 -24.37
CA ILE A 89 3.89 11.37 -24.27
C ILE A 89 4.14 11.08 -22.80
N LYS A 90 4.38 12.09 -21.96
CA LYS A 90 4.52 11.93 -20.50
C LYS A 90 3.26 11.30 -19.90
N ASP A 91 2.09 11.87 -20.19
CA ASP A 91 0.81 11.33 -19.70
C ASP A 91 0.64 9.86 -20.11
N LEU A 92 0.95 9.52 -21.36
CA LEU A 92 0.83 8.16 -21.87
C LEU A 92 1.85 7.18 -21.24
N LEU A 93 3.03 7.67 -20.83
CA LEU A 93 4.00 6.87 -20.08
C LEU A 93 3.45 6.55 -18.68
N TYR A 94 2.86 7.52 -17.99
CA TYR A 94 2.20 7.27 -16.70
C TYR A 94 1.00 6.33 -16.83
N GLU A 95 0.17 6.48 -17.87
CA GLU A 95 -0.96 5.57 -18.12
C GLU A 95 -0.53 4.13 -18.41
N ARG A 96 0.67 3.94 -18.96
CA ARG A 96 1.24 2.63 -19.31
C ARG A 96 2.23 2.12 -18.26
N ASN A 97 2.39 2.84 -17.15
CA ASN A 97 3.20 2.38 -16.04
C ASN A 97 2.48 1.21 -15.36
N ASN A 98 3.13 0.05 -15.33
CA ASN A 98 2.57 -1.17 -14.74
C ASN A 98 3.14 -1.50 -13.37
N THR A 99 4.05 -0.66 -12.84
CA THR A 99 4.65 -0.86 -11.53
C THR A 99 3.87 -0.08 -10.47
N ASP A 100 3.46 -0.78 -9.41
CA ASP A 100 2.90 -0.20 -8.19
C ASP A 100 3.84 -0.48 -7.00
N PRO A 101 4.65 0.51 -6.57
CA PRO A 101 5.56 0.33 -5.45
C PRO A 101 4.88 -0.03 -4.13
N ALA A 102 3.62 0.38 -3.93
CA ALA A 102 2.91 0.11 -2.69
C ALA A 102 2.62 -1.39 -2.55
N GLU A 103 2.14 -2.01 -3.64
CA GLU A 103 1.89 -3.45 -3.69
C GLU A 103 3.19 -4.23 -3.47
N GLU A 104 4.28 -3.85 -4.17
CA GLU A 104 5.58 -4.53 -4.03
C GLU A 104 6.17 -4.42 -2.62
N LEU A 105 6.11 -3.23 -1.99
CA LEU A 105 6.59 -3.04 -0.63
C LEU A 105 5.78 -3.86 0.40
N ILE A 106 4.47 -3.94 0.21
CA ILE A 106 3.59 -4.74 1.08
C ILE A 106 3.91 -6.23 0.92
N ASP A 107 4.07 -6.70 -0.31
CA ASP A 107 4.38 -8.10 -0.61
C ASP A 107 5.77 -8.53 -0.11
N ASN A 108 6.74 -7.63 -0.11
CA ASN A 108 8.08 -7.86 0.43
C ASN A 108 8.13 -7.80 1.96
N SER A 109 7.09 -7.28 2.61
CA SER A 109 7.04 -7.14 4.07
C SER A 109 6.75 -8.47 4.74
N ALA A 110 7.34 -8.67 5.92
CA ALA A 110 7.03 -9.81 6.75
C ALA A 110 5.57 -9.76 7.21
N VAL A 111 5.01 -10.90 7.62
CA VAL A 111 3.68 -10.95 8.22
C VAL A 111 3.70 -10.14 9.51
N THR A 112 3.15 -8.92 9.46
CA THR A 112 3.06 -8.04 10.63
C THR A 112 1.99 -8.56 11.58
N ASN A 113 2.40 -8.99 12.78
CA ASN A 113 1.46 -9.29 13.86
C ASN A 113 1.10 -7.99 14.59
N MET A 114 -0.13 -7.53 14.41
CA MET A 114 -0.60 -6.29 15.04
C MET A 114 -1.43 -6.63 16.28
N PHE A 115 -1.08 -6.01 17.40
CA PHE A 115 -1.88 -6.05 18.62
C PHE A 115 -2.77 -4.83 18.67
N TYR A 116 -4.09 -5.05 18.62
CA TYR A 116 -5.06 -3.95 18.68
C TYR A 116 -5.53 -3.72 20.12
N SER A 117 -5.30 -2.51 20.61
CA SER A 117 -5.86 -2.07 21.89
C SER A 117 -7.28 -1.54 21.72
N LEU A 118 -8.23 -2.13 22.44
CA LEU A 118 -9.57 -1.57 22.56
C LEU A 118 -9.62 -0.39 23.55
N GLY A 119 -8.55 -0.15 24.31
CA GLY A 119 -8.53 0.81 25.41
C GLY A 119 -9.52 0.45 26.52
N VAL A 120 -9.88 -0.83 26.65
CA VAL A 120 -10.85 -1.32 27.61
C VAL A 120 -10.22 -2.44 28.43
N GLU A 121 -10.18 -2.22 29.73
CA GLU A 121 -9.69 -3.23 30.67
C GLU A 121 -10.66 -4.42 30.75
N ILE A 122 -10.14 -5.57 30.34
CA ILE A 122 -10.81 -6.87 30.40
C ILE A 122 -10.14 -7.69 31.48
N GLU A 123 -10.92 -8.18 32.45
CA GLU A 123 -10.36 -8.96 33.54
C GLU A 123 -9.99 -10.37 33.04
N GLY A 124 -8.74 -10.74 33.25
CA GLY A 124 -8.16 -12.00 32.82
C GLY A 124 -8.50 -13.19 33.73
N TYR A 125 -7.69 -14.24 33.63
CA TYR A 125 -7.77 -15.39 34.53
C TYR A 125 -7.21 -15.04 35.91
N VAL A 126 -7.86 -15.55 36.94
CA VAL A 126 -7.38 -15.39 38.33
C VAL A 126 -6.10 -16.20 38.50
N TYR A 127 -5.05 -15.58 39.04
CA TYR A 127 -3.77 -16.24 39.29
C TYR A 127 -3.96 -17.50 40.16
N GLY A 128 -3.51 -18.65 39.65
CA GLY A 128 -3.64 -19.95 40.33
C GLY A 128 -5.03 -20.59 40.25
N GLY A 129 -5.94 -20.03 39.44
CA GLY A 129 -7.29 -20.57 39.20
C GLY A 129 -7.56 -20.86 37.72
N CYS A 130 -8.60 -21.64 37.44
CA CYS A 130 -9.08 -21.95 36.10
C CYS A 130 -10.19 -20.98 35.62
N GLY A 131 -10.60 -20.04 36.47
CA GLY A 131 -11.71 -19.12 36.24
C GLY A 131 -11.24 -17.71 35.90
N ARG A 132 -12.04 -17.01 35.08
CA ARG A 132 -11.87 -15.58 34.82
C ARG A 132 -12.37 -14.74 36.00
N GLY A 133 -11.75 -13.58 36.23
CA GLY A 133 -12.17 -12.62 37.26
C GLY A 133 -13.58 -12.07 37.00
N GLU A 134 -13.88 -11.82 35.72
CA GLU A 134 -15.22 -11.43 35.26
C GLU A 134 -15.83 -12.48 34.31
N SER A 135 -17.16 -12.55 34.27
CA SER A 135 -17.87 -13.45 33.34
C SER A 135 -17.71 -12.99 31.89
N GLU A 136 -17.58 -13.94 30.97
CA GLU A 136 -17.41 -13.67 29.53
C GLU A 136 -18.48 -12.72 28.96
N THR A 137 -19.73 -12.85 29.40
CA THR A 137 -20.84 -12.00 28.95
C THR A 137 -20.65 -10.52 29.30
N VAL A 138 -19.98 -10.22 30.42
CA VAL A 138 -19.64 -8.86 30.85
C VAL A 138 -18.51 -8.31 29.98
N SER A 139 -17.44 -9.09 29.77
CA SER A 139 -16.34 -8.69 28.90
C SER A 139 -16.78 -8.47 27.46
N LEU A 140 -17.58 -9.39 26.90
CA LEU A 140 -18.15 -9.26 25.54
C LEU A 140 -19.03 -8.01 25.42
N ARG A 141 -19.81 -7.67 26.46
CA ARG A 141 -20.57 -6.42 26.49
C ARG A 141 -19.67 -5.19 26.48
N LYS A 142 -18.57 -5.20 27.24
CA LYS A 142 -17.58 -4.12 27.26
C LYS A 142 -16.95 -3.93 25.86
N ILE A 143 -16.48 -5.01 25.24
CA ILE A 143 -15.90 -5.01 23.89
C ILE A 143 -16.92 -4.48 22.87
N ARG A 144 -18.14 -5.03 22.87
CA ARG A 144 -19.21 -4.63 21.96
C ARG A 144 -19.54 -3.14 22.07
N ARG A 145 -19.54 -2.61 23.31
CA ARG A 145 -19.75 -1.18 23.57
C ARG A 145 -18.59 -0.33 23.06
N ALA A 146 -17.35 -0.76 23.25
CA ALA A 146 -16.16 -0.07 22.75
C ALA A 146 -16.18 0.06 21.23
N LEU A 147 -16.54 -1.02 20.54
CA LEU A 147 -16.63 -1.08 19.07
C LEU A 147 -17.94 -0.53 18.49
N GLN A 148 -18.87 -0.07 19.33
CA GLN A 148 -20.18 0.45 18.93
C GLN A 148 -21.01 -0.52 18.06
N LEU A 149 -20.85 -1.83 18.29
CA LEU A 149 -21.49 -2.88 17.50
C LEU A 149 -22.93 -3.16 17.97
N LYS A 150 -23.81 -3.49 17.03
CA LYS A 150 -25.19 -3.94 17.34
C LYS A 150 -25.19 -5.34 17.95
N GLU A 151 -26.22 -5.64 18.73
CA GLU A 151 -26.38 -6.93 19.38
C GLU A 151 -26.54 -8.07 18.34
N GLY A 152 -25.81 -9.17 18.51
CA GLY A 152 -25.87 -10.36 17.66
C GLY A 152 -24.92 -10.37 16.45
N LEU A 153 -24.20 -9.29 16.17
CA LEU A 153 -23.17 -9.25 15.13
C LEU A 153 -21.81 -9.69 15.70
N PHE A 154 -21.02 -10.36 14.85
CA PHE A 154 -19.62 -10.75 15.10
C PHE A 154 -19.41 -11.57 16.38
N THR A 155 -20.32 -12.50 16.66
CA THR A 155 -20.32 -13.21 17.96
C THR A 155 -19.06 -14.05 18.14
N ASP A 156 -18.61 -14.74 17.09
CA ASP A 156 -17.45 -15.64 17.15
C ASP A 156 -16.15 -14.83 17.23
N GLU A 157 -16.04 -13.75 16.46
CA GLU A 157 -14.88 -12.86 16.42
C GLU A 157 -14.71 -12.10 17.74
N LEU A 158 -15.81 -11.68 18.38
CA LEU A 158 -15.77 -11.06 19.70
C LEU A 158 -15.33 -12.07 20.78
N HIS A 159 -15.72 -13.34 20.65
CA HIS A 159 -15.26 -14.41 21.53
C HIS A 159 -13.76 -14.68 21.35
N GLU A 160 -13.28 -14.74 20.11
CA GLU A 160 -11.86 -14.89 19.81
C GLU A 160 -11.04 -13.74 20.41
N LEU A 161 -11.51 -12.50 20.25
CA LEU A 161 -10.88 -11.31 20.83
C LEU A 161 -10.79 -11.40 22.36
N LEU A 162 -11.86 -11.85 23.02
CA LEU A 162 -11.89 -12.03 24.49
C LEU A 162 -10.92 -13.13 24.97
N VAL A 163 -10.79 -14.22 24.21
CA VAL A 163 -9.86 -15.32 24.53
C VAL A 163 -8.41 -14.88 24.38
N ASN A 164 -8.13 -14.00 23.40
CA ASN A 164 -6.79 -13.49 23.12
C ASN A 164 -6.39 -12.31 24.03
N ALA A 165 -7.34 -11.57 24.62
CA ALA A 165 -7.07 -10.42 25.49
C ALA A 165 -6.02 -10.66 26.60
N PRO A 166 -6.00 -11.81 27.34
CA PRO A 166 -5.01 -12.06 28.39
C PRO A 166 -3.57 -12.25 27.89
N TYR A 167 -3.36 -12.42 26.58
CA TYR A 167 -2.05 -12.72 25.98
C TYR A 167 -1.33 -11.47 25.46
N GLY A 168 -1.70 -10.28 25.94
CA GLY A 168 -1.01 -9.02 25.61
C GLY A 168 -1.77 -8.10 24.65
N GLY A 169 -3.08 -8.32 24.47
CA GLY A 169 -3.97 -7.30 23.91
C GLY A 169 -4.52 -6.43 25.04
N GLU A 170 -3.74 -5.48 25.54
CA GLU A 170 -4.31 -4.30 26.23
C GLU A 170 -4.94 -3.40 25.18
#